data_AF-A0A060LS43-F1
#
_entry.id   AF-A0A060LS43-F1
#
_cell.length_a   1.000
_cell.length_b   1.000
_cell.length_c   1.000
_cell.angle_alpha   90.00
_cell.angle_beta   90.00
_cell.angle_gamma   90.00
#
_symmetry.space_group_name_H-M   'P 1'
#
loop_
_entity.id
_entity.type
_entity.pdbx_description
1 polymer ?
#
loop_
_entity_poly.entity_id
_entity_poly.type
_entity_poly.pdbx_seq_one_letter_code
_entity_poly.pdbx_strand_id
1 'polypeptide(L)'
;MNQRFRKVKKGILYVLATFGLVSILMFIGGLVADLRAFDETSGGYEPPYENFTGDPINFDELDQTNEGIVGRGYSVDILLNCTTGMISFEFFNQRFDFRAVSDRAIAVHKPQEACLKRGFEPTFYEE
;
A
#
# COMPACT_ATOMS: atom_id res chain seq x y z
N MET A 1 -5.45 50.58 -7.77
CA MET A 1 -4.95 49.22 -8.14
C MET A 1 -5.58 48.81 -9.47
N ASN A 2 -4.77 48.56 -10.50
CA ASN A 2 -5.21 48.49 -11.90
C ASN A 2 -6.15 47.28 -12.16
N GLN A 3 -7.30 47.48 -12.82
CA GLN A 3 -8.32 46.42 -13.02
C GLN A 3 -7.76 45.21 -13.81
N ARG A 4 -6.80 45.48 -14.70
CA ARG A 4 -6.04 44.48 -15.47
C ARG A 4 -5.20 43.56 -14.56
N PHE A 5 -4.57 44.13 -13.52
CA PHE A 5 -3.78 43.38 -12.55
C PHE A 5 -4.64 42.42 -11.71
N ARG A 6 -5.87 42.83 -11.33
CA ARG A 6 -6.81 41.95 -10.62
C ARG A 6 -7.25 40.75 -11.47
N LYS A 7 -7.47 40.94 -12.78
CA LYS A 7 -7.85 39.85 -13.69
C LYS A 7 -6.71 38.84 -13.87
N VAL A 8 -5.49 39.32 -14.08
CA VAL A 8 -4.29 38.46 -14.22
C VAL A 8 -4.05 37.65 -12.93
N LYS A 9 -4.11 38.29 -11.76
CA LYS A 9 -3.98 37.60 -10.47
C LYS A 9 -5.02 36.48 -10.32
N LYS A 10 -6.28 36.75 -10.64
CA LYS A 10 -7.34 35.72 -10.59
C LYS A 10 -7.09 34.58 -11.57
N GLY A 11 -6.64 34.87 -12.78
CA GLY A 11 -6.28 33.85 -13.77
C GLY A 11 -5.19 32.91 -13.27
N ILE A 12 -4.09 33.47 -12.74
CA ILE A 12 -2.99 32.68 -12.15
C ILE A 12 -3.51 31.81 -11.00
N LEU A 13 -4.32 32.39 -10.10
CA LEU A 13 -4.90 31.65 -8.99
C LEU A 13 -5.78 30.47 -9.45
N TYR A 14 -6.62 30.67 -10.47
CA TYR A 14 -7.43 29.57 -10.98
C TYR A 14 -6.59 28.48 -11.63
N VAL A 15 -5.58 28.84 -12.41
CA VAL A 15 -4.66 27.86 -13.01
C VAL A 15 -3.97 27.03 -11.92
N LEU A 16 -3.38 27.69 -10.91
CA LEU A 16 -2.74 26.99 -9.79
C LEU A 16 -3.74 26.12 -9.01
N ALA A 17 -4.97 26.61 -8.79
CA ALA A 17 -6.01 25.85 -8.11
C ALA A 17 -6.44 24.62 -8.91
N THR A 18 -6.55 24.73 -10.24
CA THR A 18 -6.85 23.59 -11.11
C THR A 18 -5.74 22.55 -11.08
N PHE A 19 -4.47 22.96 -11.16
CA PHE A 19 -3.35 22.04 -10.99
C PHE A 19 -3.37 21.36 -9.63
N GLY A 20 -3.58 22.12 -8.55
CA GLY A 20 -3.70 21.56 -7.20
C GLY A 20 -4.83 20.53 -7.08
N LEU A 21 -6.00 20.84 -7.64
CA LEU A 21 -7.15 19.94 -7.65
C LEU A 21 -6.84 18.63 -8.41
N VAL A 22 -6.28 18.74 -9.62
CA VAL A 22 -5.91 17.57 -10.42
C VAL A 22 -4.87 16.72 -9.70
N SER A 23 -3.84 17.32 -9.10
CA SER A 23 -2.82 16.59 -8.34
C SER A 23 -3.40 15.83 -7.15
N ILE A 24 -4.33 16.45 -6.40
CA ILE A 24 -5.01 15.78 -5.28
C ILE A 24 -5.83 14.59 -5.78
N LEU A 25 -6.58 14.76 -6.87
CA LEU A 25 -7.38 13.67 -7.44
C LEU A 25 -6.51 12.52 -7.93
N MET A 26 -5.39 12.81 -8.60
CA MET A 26 -4.43 11.80 -9.03
C MET A 26 -3.79 11.07 -7.85
N PHE A 27 -3.41 11.79 -6.79
CA PHE A 27 -2.84 11.19 -5.59
C PHE A 27 -3.81 10.25 -4.89
N ILE A 28 -5.06 10.69 -4.69
CA ILE A 28 -6.12 9.85 -4.11
C ILE A 28 -6.39 8.63 -5.01
N GLY A 29 -6.43 8.83 -6.34
CA GLY A 29 -6.59 7.75 -7.30
C GLY A 29 -5.49 6.71 -7.21
N GLY A 30 -4.22 7.14 -7.13
CA GLY A 30 -3.07 6.27 -6.95
C GLY A 30 -3.13 5.48 -5.64
N LEU A 31 -3.47 6.14 -4.52
CA LEU A 31 -3.64 5.46 -3.23
C LEU A 31 -4.71 4.37 -3.28
N VAL A 32 -5.86 4.65 -3.90
CA VAL A 32 -6.93 3.66 -4.04
C VAL A 32 -6.50 2.50 -4.93
N ALA A 33 -5.75 2.78 -6.00
CA ALA A 33 -5.20 1.76 -6.88
C ALA A 33 -4.22 0.85 -6.13
N ASP A 34 -3.30 1.44 -5.34
CA ASP A 34 -2.30 0.69 -4.55
C ASP A 34 -2.96 -0.24 -3.54
N LEU A 35 -3.93 0.27 -2.78
CA LEU A 35 -4.63 -0.53 -1.77
C LEU A 35 -5.42 -1.69 -2.37
N ARG A 36 -5.98 -1.51 -3.57
CA ARG A 36 -6.73 -2.56 -4.27
C ARG A 36 -5.83 -3.59 -4.93
N ALA A 37 -4.70 -3.15 -5.49
CA ALA A 37 -3.76 -4.05 -6.13
C ALA A 37 -2.98 -4.91 -5.11
N PHE A 38 -2.82 -4.42 -3.89
CA PHE A 38 -2.10 -5.16 -2.86
C PHE A 38 -2.90 -6.32 -2.27
N ASP A 39 -4.21 -6.17 -2.06
CA ASP A 39 -5.06 -7.28 -1.62
C ASP A 39 -6.35 -7.28 -2.45
N GLU A 40 -6.40 -8.21 -3.41
CA GLU A 40 -7.57 -8.43 -4.26
C GLU A 40 -8.60 -9.36 -3.60
N THR A 41 -8.32 -9.88 -2.41
CA THR A 41 -9.18 -10.85 -1.76
C THR A 41 -10.32 -10.19 -0.97
N SER A 42 -11.50 -10.83 -0.98
CA SER A 42 -12.66 -10.37 -0.21
C SER A 42 -13.44 -11.54 0.38
N GLY A 43 -14.09 -11.33 1.53
CA GLY A 43 -14.78 -12.40 2.27
C GLY A 43 -13.83 -13.27 3.09
N GLY A 44 -14.39 -14.29 3.76
CA GLY A 44 -13.64 -15.15 4.68
C GLY A 44 -13.02 -14.35 5.84
N TYR A 45 -13.78 -13.44 6.46
CA TYR A 45 -13.28 -12.56 7.53
C TYR A 45 -13.28 -13.20 8.91
N GLU A 46 -13.93 -14.36 9.07
CA GLU A 46 -13.98 -15.13 10.31
C GLU A 46 -13.28 -16.49 10.12
N PRO A 47 -12.65 -17.06 11.17
CA PRO A 47 -12.09 -18.41 11.14
C PRO A 47 -13.11 -19.43 10.61
N PRO A 48 -12.70 -20.41 9.79
CA PRO A 48 -11.33 -20.74 9.37
C PRO A 48 -10.78 -19.88 8.20
N TYR A 49 -11.36 -18.71 7.93
CA TYR A 49 -10.98 -17.80 6.85
C TYR A 49 -11.14 -18.38 5.43
N GLU A 50 -12.08 -19.30 5.28
CA GLU A 50 -12.43 -19.95 4.01
C GLU A 50 -13.46 -19.13 3.21
N ASN A 51 -13.70 -19.55 1.96
CA ASN A 51 -14.68 -18.95 1.04
C ASN A 51 -14.42 -17.47 0.70
N PHE A 52 -13.17 -17.03 0.76
CA PHE A 52 -12.78 -15.76 0.16
C PHE A 52 -12.83 -15.87 -1.38
N THR A 53 -13.02 -14.73 -2.02
CA THR A 53 -12.91 -14.58 -3.48
C THR A 53 -11.73 -13.68 -3.81
N GLY A 54 -11.30 -13.68 -5.08
CA GLY A 54 -10.12 -12.94 -5.53
C GLY A 54 -8.82 -13.75 -5.39
N ASP A 55 -7.74 -13.19 -5.90
CA ASP A 55 -6.45 -13.86 -5.94
C ASP A 55 -5.59 -13.47 -4.73
N PRO A 56 -5.02 -14.43 -4.00
CA PRO A 56 -4.03 -14.13 -2.98
C PRO A 56 -2.81 -13.43 -3.55
N ILE A 57 -2.14 -12.64 -2.71
CA ILE A 57 -0.89 -11.94 -3.05
C ILE A 57 0.12 -12.90 -3.67
N ASN A 58 0.51 -12.63 -4.91
CA ASN A 58 1.62 -13.31 -5.55
C ASN A 58 2.95 -12.72 -5.05
N PHE A 59 3.43 -13.22 -3.91
CA PHE A 59 4.67 -12.72 -3.33
C PHE A 59 5.88 -12.92 -4.25
N ASP A 60 5.87 -13.86 -5.20
CA ASP A 60 7.01 -14.10 -6.10
C ASP A 60 7.27 -12.94 -7.08
N GLU A 61 6.27 -12.10 -7.32
CA GLU A 61 6.39 -10.90 -8.16
C GLU A 61 6.89 -9.68 -7.39
N LEU A 62 7.02 -9.79 -6.06
CA LEU A 62 7.41 -8.69 -5.19
C LEU A 62 8.93 -8.65 -4.97
N ASP A 63 9.43 -7.43 -4.84
CA ASP A 63 10.84 -7.14 -4.57
C ASP A 63 11.23 -7.64 -3.16
N GLN A 64 12.47 -8.09 -3.03
CA GLN A 64 13.07 -8.41 -1.74
C GLN A 64 13.97 -7.26 -1.26
N THR A 65 13.92 -6.99 0.04
CA THR A 65 14.79 -6.05 0.75
C THR A 65 15.61 -6.80 1.81
N ASN A 66 16.43 -6.07 2.58
CA ASN A 66 17.17 -6.69 3.69
C ASN A 66 16.28 -7.11 4.86
N GLU A 67 15.08 -6.54 5.00
CA GLU A 67 14.19 -6.77 6.14
C GLU A 67 12.96 -7.62 5.78
N GLY A 68 12.69 -7.80 4.49
CA GLY A 68 11.55 -8.59 4.02
C GLY A 68 11.16 -8.28 2.58
N ILE A 69 9.87 -8.15 2.32
CA ILE A 69 9.29 -8.07 0.97
C ILE A 69 8.62 -6.71 0.78
N VAL A 70 8.71 -6.14 -0.43
CA VAL A 70 8.06 -4.87 -0.77
C VAL A 70 7.22 -4.99 -2.05
N GLY A 71 5.96 -4.59 -1.94
CA GLY A 71 5.09 -4.32 -3.08
C GLY A 71 5.18 -2.85 -3.48
N ARG A 72 5.59 -2.61 -4.74
CA ARG A 72 5.76 -1.26 -5.29
C ARG A 72 4.43 -0.71 -5.77
N GLY A 73 4.01 0.43 -5.23
CA GLY A 73 2.79 1.11 -5.64
C GLY A 73 3.05 2.35 -6.50
N TYR A 74 1.97 2.97 -6.95
CA TYR A 74 1.98 4.25 -7.66
C TYR A 74 2.22 5.43 -6.71
N SER A 75 1.56 5.41 -5.55
CA SER A 75 1.63 6.44 -4.52
C SER A 75 2.37 5.96 -3.29
N VAL A 76 2.15 4.72 -2.85
CA VAL A 76 2.76 4.17 -1.63
C VAL A 76 3.30 2.77 -1.87
N ASP A 77 4.47 2.49 -1.30
CA ASP A 77 5.01 1.14 -1.25
C ASP A 77 4.52 0.46 0.03
N ILE A 78 4.27 -0.85 -0.05
CA ILE A 78 3.82 -1.66 1.07
C ILE A 78 4.91 -2.65 1.43
N LEU A 79 5.42 -2.53 2.64
CA LEU A 79 6.56 -3.28 3.13
C LEU A 79 6.09 -4.30 4.16
N LEU A 80 6.44 -5.55 3.96
CA LEU A 80 6.31 -6.60 4.95
C LEU A 80 7.69 -6.88 5.57
N ASN A 81 7.82 -6.63 6.86
CA ASN A 81 8.98 -7.12 7.62
C ASN A 81 8.85 -8.64 7.80
N CYS A 82 9.76 -9.40 7.18
CA CYS A 82 9.69 -10.85 7.18
C CYS A 82 10.13 -11.50 8.50
N THR A 83 10.62 -10.74 9.47
CA THR A 83 10.91 -11.25 10.82
C THR A 83 9.72 -11.06 11.73
N THR A 84 9.15 -9.86 11.79
CA THR A 84 8.10 -9.49 12.76
C THR A 84 6.69 -9.57 12.21
N GLY A 85 6.52 -9.65 10.89
CA GLY A 85 5.21 -9.60 10.24
C GLY A 85 4.61 -8.19 10.22
N MET A 86 5.39 -7.16 10.57
CA MET A 86 4.95 -5.77 10.50
C MET A 86 4.73 -5.34 9.06
N ILE A 87 3.54 -4.83 8.77
CA ILE A 87 3.20 -4.12 7.54
C ILE A 87 3.44 -2.64 7.77
N SER A 88 4.28 -2.04 6.93
CA SER A 88 4.54 -0.61 6.90
C SER A 88 4.18 -0.05 5.52
N PHE A 89 3.79 1.23 5.48
CA PHE A 89 3.70 1.99 4.25
C PHE A 89 4.93 2.87 4.08
N GLU A 90 5.47 2.97 2.88
CA GLU A 90 6.50 3.95 2.55
C GLU A 90 6.00 4.94 1.51
N PHE A 91 6.19 6.23 1.82
CA PHE A 91 5.87 7.34 0.95
C PHE A 91 6.96 8.39 1.03
N PHE A 92 7.51 8.82 -0.11
CA PHE A 92 8.65 9.75 -0.14
C PHE A 92 9.81 9.33 0.78
N ASN A 93 10.15 8.03 0.79
CA ASN A 93 11.21 7.47 1.63
C ASN A 93 10.97 7.69 3.15
N GLN A 94 9.72 7.97 3.55
CA GLN A 94 9.28 7.96 4.94
C GLN A 94 8.44 6.70 5.17
N ARG A 95 8.84 5.93 6.17
CA ARG A 95 8.18 4.68 6.55
C ARG A 95 7.24 4.91 7.74
N PHE A 96 6.03 4.39 7.63
CA PHE A 96 5.00 4.43 8.65
C PHE A 96 4.55 3.02 8.96
N ASP A 97 4.81 2.56 10.17
CA ASP A 97 4.32 1.25 10.63
C ASP A 97 2.81 1.32 10.83
N PHE A 98 2.10 0.36 10.25
CA PHE A 98 0.64 0.34 10.28
C PHE A 98 0.13 -0.71 11.26
N ARG A 99 0.41 -1.99 10.97
CA ARG A 99 -0.01 -3.12 11.80
C ARG A 99 0.78 -4.38 11.47
N ALA A 100 0.80 -5.33 12.39
CA ALA A 100 1.18 -6.69 12.05
C ALA A 100 0.15 -7.33 11.10
N VAL A 101 0.62 -8.30 10.30
CA VAL A 101 -0.24 -9.18 9.50
C VAL A 101 -1.35 -9.78 10.37
N SER A 102 -2.56 -9.84 9.83
CA SER A 102 -3.68 -10.48 10.50
C SER A 102 -3.65 -11.99 10.34
N ASP A 103 -4.33 -12.72 11.22
CA ASP A 103 -4.52 -14.17 11.10
C ASP A 103 -5.14 -14.55 9.76
N ARG A 104 -6.11 -13.77 9.27
CA ARG A 104 -6.66 -13.94 7.91
C ARG A 104 -5.56 -13.81 6.85
N ALA A 105 -4.71 -12.79 6.93
CA ALA A 105 -3.65 -12.59 5.94
C ALA A 105 -2.62 -13.73 6.00
N ILE A 106 -2.34 -14.26 7.19
CA ILE A 106 -1.50 -15.44 7.40
C ILE A 106 -2.13 -16.66 6.70
N ALA A 107 -3.40 -16.95 6.98
CA ALA A 107 -4.12 -18.09 6.43
C ALA A 107 -4.31 -18.02 4.92
N VAL A 108 -4.67 -16.85 4.38
CA VAL A 108 -5.03 -16.65 2.97
C VAL A 108 -3.80 -16.45 2.09
N HIS A 109 -2.89 -15.56 2.47
CA HIS A 109 -1.77 -15.16 1.61
C HIS A 109 -0.47 -15.91 1.92
N LYS A 110 -0.37 -16.53 3.10
CA LYS A 110 0.82 -17.31 3.51
C LYS A 110 2.14 -16.52 3.42
N PRO A 111 2.20 -15.28 3.96
CA PRO A 111 3.42 -14.46 3.93
C PRO A 111 4.64 -15.15 4.51
N GLN A 112 4.45 -16.03 5.49
CA GLN A 112 5.52 -16.81 6.12
C GLN A 112 6.21 -17.73 5.11
N GLU A 113 5.44 -18.46 4.29
CA GLU A 113 5.99 -19.34 3.25
C GLU A 113 6.84 -18.53 2.26
N ALA A 114 6.36 -17.35 1.87
CA ALA A 114 7.07 -16.43 0.99
C ALA A 114 8.36 -15.86 1.61
N CYS A 115 8.36 -15.55 2.89
CA CYS A 115 9.54 -15.10 3.64
C CYS A 115 10.57 -16.23 3.83
N LEU A 116 10.12 -17.44 4.21
CA LEU A 116 10.98 -18.61 4.34
C LEU A 116 11.67 -18.97 3.02
N LYS A 117 10.94 -18.92 1.90
CA LYS A 117 11.48 -19.15 0.55
C LYS A 117 12.62 -18.18 0.21
N ARG A 118 12.63 -16.99 0.81
CA ARG A 118 13.62 -15.92 0.62
C ARG A 118 14.75 -15.92 1.65
N GLY A 119 14.79 -16.92 2.54
CA GLY A 119 15.85 -17.09 3.52
C GLY A 119 15.66 -16.27 4.81
N PHE A 120 14.45 -15.76 5.07
CA PHE A 120 14.13 -15.13 6.35
C PHE A 120 13.64 -16.16 7.38
N GLU A 121 13.72 -15.78 8.66
CA GLU A 121 13.22 -16.55 9.80
C GLU A 121 12.03 -15.81 10.44
N PRO A 122 10.80 -15.93 9.90
CA PRO A 122 9.63 -15.25 10.45
C PRO A 122 9.30 -15.76 11.85
N THR A 123 9.03 -14.85 12.80
CA THR A 123 8.66 -15.19 14.18
C THR A 123 7.19 -14.90 14.49
N PHE A 124 6.43 -14.38 13.52
CA PHE A 124 5.00 -14.13 13.64
C PHE A 124 4.24 -15.38 13.22
N TYR A 125 3.97 -16.27 14.18
CA TYR A 125 3.03 -17.38 14.04
C TYR A 125 1.74 -17.03 14.79
N GLU A 126 0.62 -17.63 14.38
CA GLU A 126 -0.66 -17.54 15.08
C GLU A 126 -0.43 -17.68 16.60
N GLU A 127 -0.77 -16.65 17.38
CA GLU A 127 -1.02 -16.79 18.82
C GLU A 127 -2.40 -17.43 19.03
#